data_AF-A0A535VEY5-F1
#
_entry.id   AF-A0A535VEY5-F1
#
_cell.length_a   1.000
_cell.length_b   1.000
_cell.length_c   1.000
_cell.angle_alpha   90.00
_cell.angle_beta   90.00
_cell.angle_gamma   90.00
#
_symmetry.space_group_name_H-M   'P 1'
#
loop_
_entity.id
_entity.type
_entity.pdbx_description
1 polymer ?
#
loop_
_entity_poly.entity_id
_entity_poly.type
_entity_poly.pdbx_seq_one_letter_code
_entity_poly.pdbx_strand_id
1 'polypeptide(L)'
;MANPFEYSDPVLGDSFADRKAELQTLTARMLTGQNVVVISPRRYGKTSLILNAQGRVRRRGGRTGIANLFWCRTRQDVAQELANAVVRGPLGWLRGRMEEMRRRLGSLPGATLTVEKDGF
;
A
#
# COMPACT_ATOMS: atom_id res chain seq x y z
N MET A 1 20.61 14.34 -24.33
CA MET A 1 19.24 14.00 -23.88
C MET A 1 19.36 12.78 -23.00
N ALA A 2 18.80 12.80 -21.78
CA ALA A 2 18.88 11.64 -20.88
C ALA A 2 17.92 10.53 -21.37
N ASN A 3 18.29 9.27 -21.14
CA ASN A 3 17.45 8.13 -21.50
C ASN A 3 16.14 8.16 -20.68
N PRO A 4 14.95 8.20 -21.32
CA PRO A 4 13.68 8.25 -20.60
C PRO A 4 13.21 6.88 -20.08
N PHE A 5 13.89 5.78 -20.43
CA PHE A 5 13.45 4.43 -20.08
C PHE A 5 14.06 3.95 -18.77
N GLU A 6 13.18 3.60 -17.83
CA GLU A 6 13.53 2.91 -16.59
C GLU A 6 13.51 1.39 -16.80
N TYR A 7 14.60 0.73 -16.41
CA TYR A 7 14.75 -0.72 -16.48
C TYR A 7 14.96 -1.29 -15.07
N SER A 8 14.69 -2.59 -14.91
CA SER A 8 14.93 -3.40 -13.70
C SER A 8 13.82 -3.34 -12.64
N ASP A 9 13.30 -2.15 -12.34
CA ASP A 9 12.29 -1.96 -11.30
C ASP A 9 10.86 -1.79 -11.86
N PRO A 10 9.83 -2.01 -11.03
CA PRO A 10 8.47 -1.66 -11.41
C PRO A 10 8.37 -0.16 -11.71
N VAL A 11 7.98 0.18 -12.93
CA VAL A 11 7.79 1.57 -13.38
C VAL A 11 6.57 2.22 -12.69
N LEU A 12 6.74 3.44 -12.17
CA LEU A 12 5.73 4.17 -11.40
C LEU A 12 5.48 5.59 -11.95
N GLY A 13 4.33 6.17 -11.60
CA GLY A 13 4.06 7.58 -11.82
C GLY A 13 4.04 7.95 -13.30
N ASP A 14 4.73 9.02 -13.65
CA ASP A 14 4.73 9.59 -15.01
C ASP A 14 5.46 8.69 -16.01
N SER A 15 6.40 7.86 -15.53
CA SER A 15 7.08 6.85 -16.35
C SER A 15 6.14 5.67 -16.70
N PHE A 16 5.02 5.49 -15.98
CA PHE A 16 4.06 4.41 -16.26
C PHE A 16 3.15 4.78 -17.43
N ALA A 17 3.60 4.43 -18.63
CA ALA A 17 2.88 4.67 -19.88
C ALA A 17 1.82 3.61 -20.19
N ASP A 18 0.86 4.00 -21.04
CA ASP A 18 -0.25 3.16 -21.52
C ASP A 18 -1.15 2.62 -20.37
N ARG A 19 -2.03 1.63 -20.61
CA ARG A 19 -2.79 0.91 -19.57
C ARG A 19 -3.79 1.75 -18.76
N LYS A 20 -4.22 2.91 -19.28
CA LYS A 20 -5.11 3.85 -18.54
C LYS A 20 -6.42 3.19 -18.12
N ALA A 21 -7.01 2.37 -18.99
CA ALA A 21 -8.27 1.68 -18.75
C ALA A 21 -8.15 0.59 -17.68
N GLU A 22 -7.10 -0.24 -17.73
CA GLU A 22 -6.85 -1.27 -16.72
C GLU A 22 -6.54 -0.64 -15.36
N LEU A 23 -5.75 0.44 -15.34
CA LEU A 23 -5.42 1.17 -14.12
C LEU A 23 -6.67 1.78 -13.48
N GLN A 24 -7.55 2.39 -14.28
CA GLN A 24 -8.83 2.92 -13.80
C GLN A 24 -9.74 1.81 -13.25
N THR A 25 -9.87 0.71 -13.99
CA THR A 25 -10.69 -0.44 -13.59
C THR A 25 -10.18 -1.06 -12.29
N LEU A 26 -8.89 -1.35 -12.19
CA LEU A 26 -8.29 -1.93 -10.99
C LEU A 26 -8.44 -1.00 -9.78
N THR A 27 -8.19 0.30 -9.96
CA THR A 27 -8.37 1.31 -8.90
C THR A 27 -9.81 1.31 -8.39
N ALA A 28 -10.81 1.28 -9.27
CA ALA A 28 -12.22 1.25 -8.88
C ALA A 28 -12.57 -0.02 -8.10
N ARG A 29 -12.14 -1.20 -8.59
CA ARG A 29 -12.39 -2.48 -7.91
C ARG A 29 -11.76 -2.51 -6.52
N MET A 30 -10.51 -2.04 -6.38
CA MET A 30 -9.82 -1.95 -5.10
C MET A 30 -10.54 -1.02 -4.11
N LEU A 31 -11.06 0.12 -4.56
CA LEU A 31 -11.83 1.03 -3.69
C LEU A 31 -13.13 0.42 -3.17
N THR A 32 -13.75 -0.43 -3.98
CA THR A 32 -14.97 -1.17 -3.59
C THR A 32 -14.70 -2.48 -2.84
N GLY A 33 -13.43 -2.82 -2.60
CA GLY A 33 -13.05 -4.08 -1.92
C GLY A 33 -13.33 -5.34 -2.73
N GLN A 34 -13.46 -5.25 -4.06
CA GLN A 34 -13.73 -6.40 -4.91
C GLN A 34 -12.47 -7.21 -5.20
N ASN A 35 -12.59 -8.54 -5.18
CA ASN A 35 -11.51 -9.46 -5.53
C ASN A 35 -11.25 -9.41 -7.04
N VAL A 36 -9.97 -9.28 -7.40
CA VAL A 36 -9.53 -9.21 -8.81
C VAL A 36 -8.30 -10.09 -8.98
N VAL A 37 -8.26 -10.87 -10.07
CA VAL A 37 -7.07 -11.61 -10.51
C VAL A 37 -6.53 -10.94 -11.77
N VAL A 38 -5.24 -10.61 -11.79
CA VAL A 38 -4.57 -9.98 -12.94
C VAL A 38 -3.69 -11.02 -13.65
N ILE A 39 -4.01 -11.34 -14.90
CA ILE A 39 -3.34 -12.39 -15.68
C ILE A 39 -2.66 -11.77 -16.91
N SER A 40 -1.37 -12.06 -17.10
CA SER A 40 -0.61 -11.76 -18.32
C SER A 40 0.77 -12.45 -18.27
N PRO A 41 1.55 -12.51 -19.36
CA PRO A 41 2.89 -13.12 -19.35
C PRO A 41 3.93 -12.39 -18.47
N ARG A 42 5.11 -13.01 -18.25
CA ARG A 42 6.19 -12.42 -17.43
C ARG A 42 6.71 -11.12 -18.09
N ARG A 43 7.03 -10.12 -17.26
CA ARG A 43 7.51 -8.78 -17.67
C ARG A 43 6.51 -7.88 -18.44
N TYR A 44 5.21 -8.18 -18.42
CA TYR A 44 4.16 -7.33 -19.01
C TYR A 44 3.67 -6.18 -18.12
N GLY A 45 4.38 -5.84 -17.03
CA GLY A 45 4.06 -4.69 -16.19
C GLY A 45 2.93 -4.88 -15.17
N LYS A 46 2.55 -6.12 -14.80
CA LYS A 46 1.51 -6.36 -13.77
C LYS A 46 1.83 -5.73 -12.42
N THR A 47 3.06 -5.91 -11.94
CA THR A 47 3.51 -5.34 -10.67
C THR A 47 3.43 -3.82 -10.71
N SER A 48 3.92 -3.20 -11.78
CA SER A 48 3.79 -1.76 -12.03
C SER A 48 2.32 -1.31 -12.02
N LEU A 49 1.44 -2.02 -12.72
CA LEU A 49 0.00 -1.71 -12.73
C LEU A 49 -0.61 -1.73 -11.33
N ILE A 50 -0.33 -2.78 -10.55
CA ILE A 50 -0.84 -2.95 -9.17
C ILE A 50 -0.30 -1.84 -8.26
N LEU A 51 0.99 -1.51 -8.34
CA LEU A 51 1.61 -0.46 -7.52
C LEU A 51 1.07 0.94 -7.86
N ASN A 52 0.88 1.23 -9.15
CA ASN A 52 0.26 2.49 -9.57
C ASN A 52 -1.20 2.59 -9.13
N ALA A 53 -1.97 1.50 -9.21
CA ALA A 53 -3.35 1.44 -8.72
C ALA A 53 -3.38 1.66 -7.20
N GLN A 54 -2.48 1.01 -6.47
CA GLN A 54 -2.32 1.19 -5.03
C GLN A 54 -2.08 2.66 -4.67
N GLY A 55 -1.17 3.34 -5.38
CA GLY A 55 -0.90 4.77 -5.20
C GLY A 55 -2.14 5.63 -5.45
N ARG A 56 -2.94 5.32 -6.49
CA ARG A 56 -4.21 6.02 -6.77
C ARG A 56 -5.26 5.80 -5.69
N VAL A 57 -5.39 4.57 -5.18
CA VAL A 57 -6.30 4.25 -4.07
C VAL A 57 -5.92 5.04 -2.82
N ARG A 58 -4.62 5.06 -2.47
CA ARG A 58 -4.11 5.81 -1.31
C ARG A 58 -4.38 7.31 -1.42
N ARG A 59 -4.16 7.92 -2.60
CA ARG A 59 -4.49 9.33 -2.84
C ARG A 59 -5.98 9.64 -2.71
N ARG A 60 -6.86 8.66 -2.89
CA ARG A 60 -8.31 8.78 -2.70
C ARG A 60 -8.76 8.44 -1.28
N GLY A 61 -7.83 8.34 -0.32
CA GLY A 61 -8.12 8.01 1.08
C GLY A 61 -8.30 6.52 1.37
N GLY A 62 -8.18 5.66 0.36
CA GLY A 62 -8.22 4.21 0.55
C GLY A 62 -6.96 3.70 1.24
N ARG A 63 -7.07 2.57 1.93
CA ARG A 63 -5.97 1.94 2.67
C ARG A 63 -5.62 0.60 2.07
N THR A 64 -4.34 0.37 1.82
CA THR A 64 -3.87 -0.81 1.07
C THR A 64 -2.58 -1.36 1.66
N GLY A 65 -2.44 -2.69 1.65
CA GLY A 65 -1.20 -3.41 1.95
C GLY A 65 -0.76 -4.22 0.74
N ILE A 66 0.50 -4.66 0.72
CA ILE A 66 1.03 -5.62 -0.26
C ILE A 66 1.65 -6.77 0.53
N ALA A 67 1.23 -7.98 0.21
CA ALA A 67 1.81 -9.22 0.70
C ALA A 67 2.54 -9.90 -0.47
N ASN A 68 3.83 -10.16 -0.32
CA ASN A 68 4.59 -10.88 -1.34
C ASN A 68 4.70 -12.36 -0.97
N LEU A 69 3.88 -13.17 -1.62
CA LEU A 69 3.79 -14.60 -1.33
C LEU A 69 4.86 -15.45 -2.04
N PHE A 70 5.77 -14.85 -2.82
CA PHE A 70 6.74 -15.59 -3.65
C PHE A 70 7.67 -16.49 -2.83
N TRP A 71 7.98 -16.10 -1.59
CA TRP A 71 8.88 -16.85 -0.70
C TRP A 71 8.16 -17.66 0.39
N CYS A 72 6.82 -17.62 0.43
CA CYS A 72 6.04 -18.35 1.42
C CYS A 72 5.95 -19.83 1.03
N ARG A 73 6.42 -20.73 1.92
CA ARG A 73 6.45 -22.17 1.69
C ARG A 73 5.40 -22.91 2.53
N THR A 74 4.97 -22.31 3.63
CA THR A 74 4.00 -22.88 4.57
C THR A 74 2.75 -21.99 4.71
N ARG A 75 1.67 -22.55 5.26
CA ARG A 75 0.46 -21.78 5.62
C ARG A 75 0.77 -20.70 6.67
N GLN A 76 1.71 -20.97 7.58
CA GLN A 76 2.16 -20.02 8.59
C GLN A 76 2.89 -18.83 7.93
N ASP A 77 3.74 -19.08 6.91
CA ASP A 77 4.41 -18.00 6.19
C ASP A 77 3.42 -17.07 5.50
N VAL A 78 2.37 -17.64 4.88
CA VAL A 78 1.32 -16.87 4.22
C VAL A 78 0.54 -16.04 5.24
N ALA A 79 0.15 -16.64 6.36
CA ALA A 79 -0.56 -15.93 7.42
C ALA A 79 0.27 -14.78 8.00
N GLN A 80 1.56 -15.04 8.24
CA GLN A 80 2.49 -14.03 8.77
C GLN A 80 2.69 -12.89 7.77
N GLU A 81 2.89 -13.17 6.49
CA GLU A 81 3.11 -12.13 5.48
C GLU A 81 1.83 -11.30 5.24
N LEU A 82 0.65 -11.92 5.28
CA LEU A 82 -0.62 -11.19 5.26
C LEU A 82 -0.78 -10.28 6.48
N ALA A 83 -0.52 -10.79 7.69
CA ALA A 83 -0.57 -9.98 8.91
C ALA A 83 0.40 -8.79 8.82
N ASN A 84 1.64 -9.04 8.38
CA ASN A 84 2.64 -8.00 8.17
C ASN A 84 2.19 -6.97 7.12
N ALA A 85 1.57 -7.39 6.03
CA ALA A 85 1.05 -6.50 5.00
C ALA A 85 -0.07 -5.58 5.52
N VAL A 86 -0.95 -6.11 6.37
CA VAL A 86 -2.02 -5.36 7.02
C VAL A 86 -1.45 -4.35 8.02
N VAL A 87 -0.49 -4.77 8.83
CA VAL A 87 0.18 -3.91 9.82
C VAL A 87 1.00 -2.80 9.13
N ARG A 88 1.81 -3.13 8.12
CA ARG A 88 2.66 -2.15 7.42
C ARG A 88 1.87 -1.18 6.54
N GLY A 89 0.73 -1.61 6.01
CA GLY A 89 -0.10 -0.80 5.13
C GLY A 89 -1.29 -0.16 5.86
N PRO A 90 -2.48 -0.79 5.82
CA PRO A 90 -3.71 -0.17 6.33
C PRO A 90 -3.71 0.24 7.79
N LEU A 91 -3.11 -0.55 8.69
CA LEU A 91 -3.08 -0.25 10.13
C LEU A 91 -1.92 0.66 10.53
N GLY A 92 -0.79 0.61 9.81
CA GLY A 92 0.36 1.49 10.06
C GLY A 92 0.00 2.97 9.93
N TRP A 93 -0.97 3.30 9.07
CA TRP A 93 -1.55 4.64 9.00
C TRP A 93 -2.19 5.11 10.31
N LEU A 94 -2.88 4.21 11.04
CA LEU A 94 -3.49 4.54 12.33
C LEU A 94 -2.41 4.88 13.36
N ARG A 95 -1.32 4.11 13.38
CA ARG A 95 -0.17 4.38 14.25
C ARG A 95 0.48 5.72 13.92
N GLY A 96 0.73 5.99 12.64
CA GLY A 96 1.27 7.28 12.20
C GLY A 96 0.35 8.46 12.54
N ARG A 97 -0.97 8.29 12.41
CA ARG A 97 -1.97 9.29 12.83
C ARG A 97 -1.94 9.53 14.34
N MET A 98 -1.82 8.47 15.15
CA MET A 98 -1.71 8.59 16.60
C MET A 98 -0.43 9.30 17.02
N GLU A 99 0.70 9.02 16.37
CA GLU A 99 1.97 9.70 16.62
C GLU A 99 1.94 11.18 16.21
N GLU A 100 1.33 11.48 15.06
CA GLU A 100 1.09 12.86 14.60
C GLU A 100 0.20 13.62 15.60
N MET A 101 -0.89 13.00 16.06
CA MET A 101 -1.80 13.57 17.04
C MET A 101 -1.10 13.79 18.38
N ARG A 102 -0.29 12.83 18.85
CA ARG A 102 0.54 12.97 20.04
C ARG A 102 1.52 14.14 19.93
N ARG A 103 2.14 14.33 18.75
CA ARG A 103 3.06 15.44 18.52
C ARG A 103 2.36 16.80 18.60
N ARG A 104 1.16 16.91 18.00
CA ARG A 104 0.35 18.14 18.02
C ARG A 104 -0.23 18.44 19.40
N LEU A 105 -0.66 17.40 20.13
CA LEU A 105 -1.15 17.56 21.50
C LEU A 105 -0.01 17.86 22.48
N GLY A 106 1.18 17.27 22.29
CA GLY A 106 2.38 17.58 23.07
C GLY A 106 2.96 18.98 22.82
N SER A 107 2.62 19.61 21.68
CA SER A 107 2.95 21.02 21.42
C SER A 107 1.98 22.02 22.05
N LEU A 108 0.89 21.56 22.67
CA LEU A 108 -0.01 22.43 23.45
C LEU A 108 0.53 22.57 24.88
N PRO A 109 0.74 23.80 25.39
CA PRO A 109 1.18 23.99 26.76
C PRO A 109 0.17 23.39 27.74
N GLY A 110 0.61 22.49 28.61
CA GLY A 110 -0.20 21.91 29.69
C GLY A 110 -0.86 20.55 29.42
N ALA A 111 -0.69 19.96 28.24
CA ALA A 111 -1.25 18.63 27.96
C ALA A 111 -0.26 17.50 28.29
N THR A 112 -0.51 16.76 29.38
CA THR A 112 0.19 15.49 29.68
C THR A 112 -0.68 14.32 29.26
N LEU A 113 -0.28 13.62 28.18
CA LEU A 113 -0.96 12.41 27.73
C LEU A 113 -0.41 11.19 28.49
N THR A 114 -1.19 10.67 29.44
CA THR A 114 -1.03 9.34 29.98
C THR A 114 -1.67 8.33 29.03
N VAL A 115 -0.86 7.46 28.44
CA VAL A 115 -1.36 6.29 27.70
C VAL A 115 -1.46 5.16 28.71
N GLU A 116 -2.67 4.84 29.15
CA GLU A 116 -2.93 3.56 29.81
C GLU A 116 -2.71 2.46 28.78
N LYS A 117 -1.72 1.59 29.05
CA LYS A 117 -1.53 0.35 28.33
C LYS A 117 -2.56 -0.66 28.82
N ASP A 118 -3.82 -0.46 28.47
CA ASP A 118 -4.83 -1.49 28.66
C ASP A 118 -5.11 -2.22 27.34
N GLY A 119 -4.72 -3.49 27.33
CA GLY A 119 -5.37 -4.53 26.55
C GLY A 119 -4.83 -4.81 25.16
N PHE A 120 -3.84 -5.70 25.08
CA PHE A 120 -3.89 -6.95 24.30
C PHE A 120 -3.08 -8.02 25.03
#